data_AF-A0A0B4CN35-F1
#
_entry.id   AF-A0A0B4CN35-F1
#
_cell.length_a   1.000
_cell.length_b   1.000
_cell.length_c   1.000
_cell.angle_alpha   90.00
_cell.angle_beta   90.00
_cell.angle_gamma   90.00
#
_symmetry.space_group_name_H-M   'P 1'
#
loop_
_entity.id
_entity.type
_entity.pdbx_description
1 polymer ?
#
loop_
_entity_poly.entity_id
_entity_poly.type
_entity_poly.pdbx_seq_one_letter_code
_entity_poly.pdbx_strand_id
1 'polypeptide(L)' 'MINIKNLLLLAFCFFNTAIFAQQQYILALSKGEKKLVVMDYTTLEVIKKIPVGDDPHEIVTNSDGTRAYTQFRL' A
#
# COMPACT_ATOMS: atom_id res chain seq x y z
N MET A 1 -18.61 -35.55 -17.69
CA MET A 1 -18.76 -35.37 -16.22
C MET A 1 -17.45 -34.82 -15.67
N ILE A 2 -17.47 -33.63 -15.06
CA ILE A 2 -16.27 -33.03 -14.45
C ILE A 2 -16.01 -33.72 -13.10
N ASN A 3 -14.78 -34.18 -12.86
CA ASN A 3 -14.39 -34.89 -11.63
C ASN A 3 -14.25 -33.91 -10.45
N ILE A 4 -14.78 -34.26 -9.27
CA ILE A 4 -14.70 -33.45 -8.05
C ILE A 4 -13.26 -33.10 -7.66
N LYS A 5 -12.29 -34.00 -7.90
CA LYS A 5 -10.86 -33.72 -7.68
C LYS A 5 -10.35 -32.61 -8.59
N ASN A 6 -10.79 -32.60 -9.86
CA ASN A 6 -10.39 -31.57 -10.82
C ASN A 6 -11.04 -30.22 -10.44
N LEU A 7 -12.25 -30.23 -9.90
CA LEU A 7 -12.92 -29.03 -9.41
C LEU A 7 -12.21 -28.44 -8.18
N LEU A 8 -11.80 -29.29 -7.23
CA LEU A 8 -11.02 -28.88 -6.06
C LEU A 8 -9.63 -28.34 -6.45
N LEU A 9 -8.97 -28.96 -7.43
CA LEU A 9 -7.67 -28.52 -7.93
C LEU A 9 -7.78 -27.13 -8.59
N LEU A 10 -8.82 -26.89 -9.39
CA LEU A 10 -9.08 -25.60 -10.01
C LEU A 10 -9.34 -24.51 -8.96
N ALA A 11 -10.20 -24.80 -7.98
CA ALA A 11 -10.50 -23.86 -6.88
C ALA A 11 -9.24 -23.48 -6.09
N PHE A 12 -8.34 -24.44 -5.84
CA PHE A 12 -7.06 -24.19 -5.17
C PHE A 12 -6.12 -23.30 -6.00
N CYS A 13 -6.05 -23.51 -7.33
CA CYS A 13 -5.25 -22.65 -8.21
C CYS A 13 -5.79 -21.20 -8.25
N PHE A 14 -7.10 -21.00 -8.29
CA PHE A 14 -7.70 -19.66 -8.26
C PHE A 14 -7.45 -18.94 -6.93
N PHE A 15 -7.48 -19.66 -5.80
CA PHE A 15 -7.21 -19.10 -4.47
C PHE A 15 -5.80 -18.49 -4.34
N ASN A 16 -4.80 -19.05 -5.02
CA ASN A 16 -3.42 -18.55 -4.95
C ASN A 16 -3.23 -17.22 -5.69
N THR A 17 -3.99 -16.96 -6.76
CA THR A 17 -3.83 -15.73 -7.57
C THR A 17 -4.33 -14.47 -6.87
N ALA A 18 -5.39 -14.60 -6.06
CA ALA A 18 -5.98 -13.46 -5.34
C ALA A 18 -5.06 -12.91 -4.23
N ILE A 19 -4.13 -13.70 -3.73
CA ILE A 19 -3.24 -13.34 -2.61
C ILE A 19 -2.06 -12.46 -3.07
N PHE A 20 -1.75 -12.43 -4.37
CA PHE A 20 -0.59 -11.67 -4.90
C PHE A 20 -0.91 -10.24 -5.35
N ALA A 21 -2.09 -9.70 -5.01
CA ALA A 21 -2.38 -8.30 -5.28
C ALA A 21 -1.55 -7.40 -4.34
N GLN A 22 -0.45 -6.83 -4.85
CA GLN A 22 0.35 -5.86 -4.10
C GLN A 22 -0.44 -4.55 -4.00
N GLN A 23 -0.82 -4.17 -2.78
CA GLN A 23 -1.50 -2.91 -2.54
C GLN A 23 -0.50 -1.76 -2.72
N GLN A 24 -0.64 -1.00 -3.80
CA GLN A 24 0.21 0.13 -4.12
C GLN A 24 -0.43 1.43 -3.59
N TYR A 25 0.41 2.33 -3.09
CA TYR A 25 -0.02 3.62 -2.56
C TYR A 25 0.89 4.72 -3.09
N ILE A 26 0.35 5.92 -3.20
CA ILE A 26 1.18 7.12 -3.37
C ILE A 26 1.36 7.76 -1.98
N LEU A 27 2.62 8.04 -1.64
CA LEU A 27 2.99 8.72 -0.41
C LEU A 27 3.46 10.14 -0.73
N ALA A 28 2.88 11.14 -0.09
CA ALA A 28 3.24 12.54 -0.28
C ALA A 28 3.39 13.27 1.05
N LEU A 29 4.43 14.10 1.19
CA LEU A 29 4.59 14.98 2.34
C LEU A 29 3.92 16.32 2.09
N SER A 30 2.95 16.66 2.94
CA SER A 30 2.38 18.00 3.01
C SER A 30 3.07 18.78 4.13
N LYS A 31 4.04 19.62 3.74
CA LYS A 31 4.79 20.48 4.67
C LYS A 31 3.89 21.48 5.39
N GLY A 32 2.94 22.09 4.69
CA GLY A 32 2.01 23.07 5.27
C GLY A 32 1.06 22.45 6.31
N GLU A 33 0.56 21.23 6.04
CA GLU A 33 -0.35 20.54 6.96
C GLU A 33 0.36 19.72 8.04
N LYS A 34 1.69 19.53 7.92
CA LYS A 34 2.49 18.61 8.76
C LYS A 34 1.90 17.19 8.73
N LYS A 35 1.63 16.69 7.52
CA LYS A 35 1.05 15.36 7.28
C LYS A 35 1.83 14.56 6.24
N LEU A 36 1.93 13.26 6.46
CA LEU A 36 2.11 12.26 5.41
C LEU A 36 0.73 11.89 4.86
N VAL A 37 0.51 12.15 3.57
CA VAL A 37 -0.72 11.84 2.85
C VAL A 37 -0.53 10.51 2.12
N VAL A 38 -1.46 9.58 2.32
CA VAL A 38 -1.53 8.28 1.67
C VAL A 38 -2.72 8.29 0.72
N MET A 39 -2.46 7.98 -0.55
CA MET A 39 -3.47 7.97 -1.60
C MET A 39 -3.56 6.61 -2.29
N ASP A 40 -4.75 6.31 -2.79
CA ASP A 40 -4.95 5.20 -3.72
C ASP A 40 -4.20 5.50 -5.00
N TYR A 41 -3.39 4.55 -5.47
CA TYR A 41 -2.56 4.76 -6.65
C TYR A 41 -3.34 4.77 -7.97
N THR A 42 -4.56 4.24 -7.98
CA THR A 42 -5.41 4.15 -9.17
C THR A 42 -6.36 5.35 -9.25
N THR A 43 -7.04 5.68 -8.16
CA THR A 43 -8.04 6.76 -8.13
C THR A 43 -7.47 8.11 -7.73
N LEU A 44 -6.27 8.14 -7.14
CA LEU A 44 -5.63 9.33 -6.54
C LEU A 44 -6.40 9.90 -5.35
N GLU A 45 -7.39 9.18 -4.83
CA GLU A 45 -8.15 9.61 -3.67
C GLU A 45 -7.32 9.46 -2.39
N VAL A 46 -7.49 10.42 -1.47
CA VAL A 46 -6.83 10.37 -0.16
C VAL A 46 -7.46 9.28 0.69
N ILE A 47 -6.67 8.25 1.00
CA ILE A 47 -7.06 7.16 1.90
C ILE A 47 -6.80 7.56 3.35
N LYS A 48 -5.68 8.24 3.63
CA LYS A 48 -5.27 8.58 4.99
C LYS A 48 -4.37 9.80 5.05
N LYS A 49 -4.46 10.56 6.14
CA LYS A 49 -3.48 11.60 6.52
C LYS A 49 -2.89 11.25 7.89
N ILE A 50 -1.58 11.11 7.97
CA ILE A 50 -0.84 10.72 9.19
C ILE A 50 -0.07 11.95 9.69
N PRO A 51 -0.21 12.36 10.97
CA PRO A 51 0.61 13.42 11.56
C PRO A 51 2.10 13.13 11.44
N VAL A 52 2.87 14.14 11.04
CA VAL A 52 4.34 14.15 11.11
C VAL A 52 4.80 15.41 11.83
N GLY A 53 6.09 15.49 12.19
CA GLY A 53 6.67 16.68 12.79
C GLY A 53 6.91 17.81 11.78
N ASP A 54 7.73 18.77 12.17
CA ASP A 54 7.93 20.00 11.41
C ASP A 54 8.86 19.79 10.23
N ASP A 55 8.62 20.56 9.15
CA ASP A 55 9.49 20.61 7.97
C ASP A 55 9.86 19.22 7.39
N PRO A 56 8.89 18.34 7.09
CA PRO A 56 9.18 17.03 6.53
C PRO A 56 9.65 17.17 5.06
N HIS A 57 10.71 16.45 4.68
CA HIS A 57 11.33 16.57 3.34
C HIS A 57 11.50 15.27 2.57
N GLU A 58 11.70 14.14 3.27
CA GLU A 58 12.09 12.89 2.63
C GLU A 58 11.16 11.76 3.04
N ILE A 59 10.82 10.91 2.07
CA ILE A 59 10.17 9.61 2.30
C ILE A 59 11.04 8.53 1.67
N VAL A 60 11.31 7.46 2.39
CA VAL A 60 11.91 6.24 1.85
C VAL A 60 11.07 5.03 2.21
N THR A 61 10.99 4.04 1.32
CA THR A 61 10.30 2.77 1.55
C THR A 61 11.29 1.62 1.58
N ASN A 62 10.98 0.57 2.34
CA ASN A 62 11.74 -0.68 2.24
C ASN A 62 11.39 -1.44 0.94
N SER A 63 12.20 -2.44 0.58
CA SER A 63 12.11 -3.13 -0.71
C SER A 63 10.79 -3.88 -0.96
N ASP A 64 10.13 -4.35 0.12
CA ASP A 64 8.85 -5.04 0.02
C ASP A 64 7.63 -4.11 0.13
N GLY A 65 7.85 -2.81 0.36
CA GLY A 65 6.80 -1.79 0.46
C GLY A 65 5.94 -1.86 1.74
N THR A 66 6.31 -2.64 2.75
CA THR A 66 5.54 -2.77 4.00
C THR A 66 5.81 -1.64 5.00
N ARG A 67 6.89 -0.87 4.81
CA ARG A 67 7.30 0.21 5.70
C ARG A 67 7.74 1.44 4.92
N ALA A 68 7.34 2.60 5.44
CA ALA A 68 7.82 3.91 5.00
C ALA A 68 8.44 4.65 6.19
N TYR A 69 9.54 5.36 5.93
CA TYR A 69 10.25 6.19 6.89
C TYR A 69 10.26 7.62 6.38
N THR A 70 10.08 8.56 7.29
CA THR A 70 10.13 9.99 7.00
C THR A 70 10.93 10.68 8.08
N GLN A 71 11.75 11.65 7.68
CA GLN A 71 12.36 12.57 8.65
C GLN A 71 11.41 13.72 8.96
N PHE A 72 11.56 14.29 10.15
CA PHE A 72 10.94 15.55 10.55
C PHE A 72 11.82 16.24 11.59
N ARG A 73 11.68 17.55 11.70
CA ARG A 73 12.31 18.34 12.75
C ARG A 73 11.45 18.29 14.01
N LEU A 74 12.11 18.18 15.16
CA LEU A 74 11.49 18.30 16.48
C LEU A 74 11.16 19.74 16.82
#